data_AF-A0A2V7V2G3-F1
#
_entry.id   AF-A0A2V7V2G3-F1
#
_cell.length_a   1.000
_cell.length_b   1.000
_cell.length_c   1.000
_cell.angle_alpha   90.00
_cell.angle_beta   90.00
_cell.angle_gamma   90.00
#
_symmetry.space_group_name_H-M   'P 1'
#
loop_
_entity.id
_entity.type
_entity.pdbx_description
1 polymer ?
#
loop_
_entity_poly.entity_id
_entity_poly.type
_entity_poly.pdbx_seq_one_letter_code
_entity_poly.pdbx_strand_id
1 'polypeptide(L)'
;MGLSLVRIPFLPDVDVGGGALRAPLMRTLMQCVYFLVVFGSGLFLAPLYVKTLADVRAAGRWFLGSLLVLAALGWLQLGVWYGTGWNPMPIGLLSGVDASVRREATIMAGDTQIHRMNSLGGEPKDLGIGLSVGLLLVQAIWGIGRDRATIRRLRQAWIVLLLSMLATLSTAAIFMWVVGTALELLMFPMLVQGLMGRSRRGRGLPGMTGAALFLAAVYFIVPKDLGQGLSLTDLVAGRTVERLELEDFDQAIGQFLIHEPGWLPLGVGLGNAHLYADRYLQASAWDYAGGRAFRSKMGLLKIVSELGLFGLLLWVAGVATQLHRLRTALGRLSPVAHADLMQVGAPLLLFAAALFSTYFLISGIEETVYLVLGVTAAVIVLSHRRAAGVLMLARRETAPPVSRVV
;
A
#
# COMPACT_ATOMS: atom_id res chain seq x y z
N MET A 1 15.87 -11.48 -11.85
CA MET A 1 15.80 -10.00 -11.87
C MET A 1 16.41 -9.35 -13.13
N GLY A 2 17.31 -9.99 -13.90
CA GLY A 2 17.93 -9.36 -15.08
C GLY A 2 17.07 -9.26 -16.36
N LEU A 3 16.06 -10.12 -16.57
CA LEU A 3 15.39 -10.23 -17.87
C LEU A 3 14.36 -9.12 -18.19
N SER A 4 13.78 -8.46 -17.18
CA SER A 4 12.91 -7.28 -17.42
C SER A 4 13.70 -6.06 -17.90
N LEU A 5 14.96 -5.90 -17.46
CA LEU A 5 15.83 -4.82 -17.92
C LEU A 5 16.39 -5.11 -19.32
N VAL A 6 16.54 -6.39 -19.67
CA VAL A 6 17.00 -6.82 -21.02
C VAL A 6 16.00 -6.46 -22.11
N ARG A 7 14.71 -6.24 -21.79
CA ARG A 7 13.68 -5.86 -22.77
C ARG A 7 13.49 -4.35 -22.96
N ILE A 8 14.06 -3.54 -22.08
CA ILE A 8 14.04 -2.07 -22.16
C ILE A 8 14.61 -1.54 -23.50
N PRO A 9 15.69 -2.10 -24.08
CA PRO A 9 16.20 -1.68 -25.39
C PRO A 9 15.31 -2.09 -26.58
N PHE A 10 14.32 -2.97 -26.36
CA PHE A 10 13.45 -3.53 -27.40
C PHE A 10 12.00 -3.06 -27.26
N LEU A 11 11.78 -1.94 -26.58
CA LEU A 11 10.46 -1.34 -26.49
C LEU A 11 10.02 -0.83 -27.87
N PRO A 12 8.74 -0.98 -28.21
CA PRO A 12 8.25 -0.47 -29.48
C PRO A 12 8.40 1.06 -29.49
N ASP A 13 8.83 1.61 -30.65
CA ASP A 13 8.91 3.04 -30.92
C ASP A 13 7.50 3.62 -31.08
N VAL A 14 6.82 3.74 -29.95
CA VAL A 14 5.48 4.33 -29.84
C VAL A 14 5.59 5.63 -29.06
N ASP A 15 5.16 6.71 -29.71
CA ASP A 15 4.96 7.99 -29.05
C ASP A 15 3.76 7.90 -28.12
N VAL A 16 4.05 8.00 -26.82
CA VAL A 16 3.05 8.02 -25.77
C VAL A 16 2.75 9.47 -25.42
N GLY A 17 1.48 9.87 -25.47
CA GLY A 17 1.02 11.19 -25.11
C GLY A 17 1.46 11.60 -23.70
N GLY A 18 1.94 12.84 -23.56
CA GLY A 18 2.45 13.38 -22.30
C GLY A 18 3.82 14.08 -22.36
N GLY A 19 4.28 14.48 -23.55
CA GLY A 19 5.46 15.33 -23.74
C GLY A 19 6.79 14.57 -23.90
N ALA A 20 7.90 15.32 -24.05
CA ALA A 20 9.21 14.78 -24.40
C ALA A 20 9.77 13.72 -23.43
N LEU A 21 9.32 13.73 -22.16
CA LEU A 21 9.70 12.73 -21.15
C LEU A 21 9.05 11.35 -21.38
N ARG A 22 8.05 11.26 -22.27
CA ARG A 22 7.36 10.02 -22.64
C ARG A 22 7.87 9.37 -23.92
N ALA A 23 8.80 10.04 -24.63
CA ALA A 23 9.52 9.47 -25.76
C ALA A 23 10.25 8.18 -25.34
N PRO A 24 10.44 7.20 -26.24
CA PRO A 24 10.92 5.86 -25.89
C PRO A 24 12.18 5.83 -25.02
N LEU A 25 13.21 6.60 -25.38
CA LEU A 25 14.46 6.71 -24.62
C LEU A 25 14.28 7.39 -23.26
N MET A 26 13.58 8.52 -23.21
CA MET A 26 13.37 9.26 -21.96
C MET A 26 12.49 8.49 -20.99
N ARG A 27 11.43 7.84 -21.48
CA ARG A 27 10.55 6.96 -20.70
C ARG A 27 11.34 5.82 -20.07
N THR A 28 12.18 5.17 -20.87
CA THR A 28 13.11 4.12 -20.42
C THR A 28 14.01 4.60 -19.29
N LEU A 29 14.67 5.75 -19.46
CA LEU A 29 15.56 6.31 -18.45
C LEU A 29 14.79 6.65 -17.16
N MET A 30 13.61 7.25 -17.29
CA MET A 30 12.74 7.58 -16.16
C MET A 30 12.26 6.32 -15.42
N GLN A 31 11.93 5.25 -16.12
CA GLN A 31 11.59 3.95 -15.50
C GLN A 31 12.78 3.37 -14.73
N CYS A 32 13.98 3.41 -15.29
CA CYS A 32 15.20 2.97 -14.61
C CYS A 32 15.46 3.78 -13.33
N VAL A 33 15.37 5.12 -13.42
CA VAL A 33 15.54 6.01 -12.26
C VAL A 33 14.46 5.75 -11.21
N TYR A 34 13.19 5.70 -11.61
CA TYR A 34 12.08 5.41 -10.71
C TYR A 34 12.27 4.07 -10.02
N PHE A 35 12.70 3.03 -10.73
CA PHE A 35 12.97 1.72 -10.15
C PHE A 35 14.15 1.78 -9.16
N LEU A 36 15.28 2.38 -9.53
CA LEU A 36 16.42 2.52 -8.62
C LEU A 36 16.06 3.31 -7.36
N VAL A 37 15.25 4.36 -7.50
CA VAL A 37 14.81 5.17 -6.37
C VAL A 37 13.78 4.40 -5.55
N VAL A 38 12.66 3.96 -6.12
CA VAL A 38 11.54 3.35 -5.37
C VAL A 38 11.86 1.93 -4.91
N PHE A 39 12.21 1.05 -5.84
CA PHE A 39 12.54 -0.33 -5.50
C PHE A 39 13.88 -0.39 -4.77
N GLY A 40 14.89 0.34 -5.25
CA GLY A 40 16.22 0.31 -4.64
C GLY A 40 16.27 0.94 -3.25
N SER A 41 15.62 2.08 -3.02
CA SER A 41 15.57 2.67 -1.67
C SER A 41 14.78 1.83 -0.68
N GLY A 42 13.60 1.33 -1.09
CA GLY A 42 12.74 0.53 -0.22
C GLY A 42 13.42 -0.77 0.19
N LEU A 43 13.94 -1.53 -0.78
CA LEU A 43 14.46 -2.87 -0.52
C LEU A 43 15.91 -2.88 0.00
N PHE A 44 16.78 -2.02 -0.52
CA PHE A 44 18.21 -2.05 -0.18
C PHE A 44 18.62 -0.99 0.84
N LEU A 45 18.05 0.22 0.80
CA LEU A 45 18.43 1.26 1.76
C LEU A 45 17.77 1.06 3.12
N ALA A 46 16.50 0.62 3.19
CA ALA A 46 15.84 0.45 4.48
C ALA A 46 16.60 -0.51 5.44
N PRO A 47 17.12 -1.68 5.01
CA PRO A 47 17.97 -2.52 5.86
C PRO A 47 19.31 -1.89 6.27
N LEU A 48 19.83 -0.94 5.49
CA LEU A 48 21.08 -0.24 5.81
C LEU A 48 20.89 0.83 6.88
N TYR A 49 19.71 1.47 6.95
CA TYR A 49 19.42 2.52 7.92
C TYR A 49 18.68 2.01 9.17
N VAL A 50 17.89 0.95 9.05
CA VAL A 50 17.13 0.38 10.18
C VAL A 50 17.99 -0.66 10.89
N LYS A 51 18.83 -0.21 11.84
CA LYS A 51 19.79 -1.08 12.55
C LYS A 51 19.39 -1.40 13.98
N THR A 52 18.41 -0.70 14.54
CA THR A 52 17.97 -0.83 15.93
C THR A 52 16.43 -0.82 16.04
N LEU A 53 15.88 -1.24 17.19
CA LEU A 53 14.45 -1.11 17.44
C LEU A 53 13.99 0.36 17.51
N ALA A 54 14.88 1.28 17.89
CA ALA A 54 14.58 2.71 17.89
C ALA A 54 14.37 3.21 16.45
N ASP A 55 15.18 2.72 15.51
CA ASP A 55 15.05 3.07 14.08
C ASP A 55 13.74 2.55 13.49
N VAL A 56 13.35 1.31 13.83
CA VAL A 56 12.05 0.76 13.37
C VAL A 56 10.89 1.60 13.90
N ARG A 57 10.93 1.96 15.19
CA ARG A 57 9.92 2.83 15.80
C ARG A 57 9.95 4.24 15.20
N ALA A 58 11.12 4.76 14.85
CA ALA A 58 11.26 6.05 14.19
C ALA A 58 10.66 6.02 12.78
N ALA A 59 10.94 4.99 11.99
CA ALA A 59 10.37 4.79 10.66
C ALA A 59 8.84 4.76 10.71
N GLY A 60 8.25 3.98 11.62
CA GLY A 60 6.80 3.96 11.81
C GLY A 60 6.22 5.30 12.25
N ARG A 61 6.91 6.05 13.12
CA ARG A 61 6.50 7.41 13.53
C ARG A 61 6.57 8.41 12.38
N TRP A 62 7.63 8.39 11.59
CA TRP A 62 7.77 9.27 10.42
C TRP A 62 6.72 8.95 9.36
N PHE A 63 6.44 7.67 9.12
CA PHE A 63 5.42 7.26 8.18
C PHE A 63 4.03 7.76 8.61
N LEU A 64 3.60 7.44 9.84
CA LEU A 64 2.29 7.89 10.36
C LEU A 64 2.22 9.41 10.53
N GLY A 65 3.31 10.05 10.97
CA GLY A 65 3.40 11.49 11.08
C GLY A 65 3.22 12.18 9.73
N SER A 66 3.84 11.65 8.67
CA SER A 66 3.68 12.18 7.31
C SER A 66 2.23 12.08 6.82
N LEU A 67 1.55 10.95 7.09
CA LEU A 67 0.13 10.79 6.74
C LEU A 67 -0.78 11.75 7.52
N LEU A 68 -0.49 11.98 8.81
CA LEU A 68 -1.24 12.94 9.63
C LEU A 68 -1.01 14.39 9.15
N VAL A 69 0.19 14.73 8.71
CA VAL A 69 0.48 16.04 8.10
C VAL A 69 -0.28 16.20 6.79
N LEU A 70 -0.24 15.19 5.89
CA LEU A 70 -1.01 15.22 4.64
C LEU A 70 -2.52 15.33 4.90
N ALA A 71 -3.01 14.65 5.94
CA ALA A 71 -4.39 14.75 6.39
C ALA A 71 -4.74 16.17 6.85
N ALA A 72 -3.92 16.77 7.71
CA ALA A 72 -4.11 18.15 8.17
C ALA A 72 -4.12 19.15 7.00
N LEU A 73 -3.17 19.00 6.05
CA LEU A 73 -3.12 19.82 4.84
C LEU A 73 -4.38 19.64 3.98
N GLY A 74 -4.90 18.43 3.82
CA GLY A 74 -6.12 18.23 3.03
C GLY A 74 -7.39 18.77 3.73
N TRP A 75 -7.45 18.82 5.05
CA TRP A 75 -8.54 19.50 5.74
C TRP A 75 -8.45 21.02 5.59
N LEU A 76 -7.23 21.58 5.67
CA LEU A 76 -6.99 22.98 5.34
C LEU A 76 -7.41 23.28 3.89
N GLN A 77 -7.06 22.39 2.97
CA GLN A 77 -7.46 22.49 1.57
C GLN A 77 -8.98 22.59 1.41
N LEU A 78 -9.71 21.62 1.97
CA LEU A 78 -11.16 21.59 1.88
C LEU A 78 -11.78 22.82 2.55
N GLY A 79 -11.27 23.22 3.71
CA GLY A 79 -11.76 24.41 4.42
C GLY A 79 -11.61 25.69 3.60
N VAL A 80 -10.45 25.91 2.99
CA VAL A 80 -10.21 27.06 2.09
C VAL A 80 -11.09 26.95 0.83
N TRP A 81 -11.19 25.76 0.25
CA TRP A 81 -11.90 25.56 -1.00
C TRP A 81 -13.42 25.75 -0.85
N TYR A 82 -14.03 25.15 0.16
CA TYR A 82 -15.45 25.40 0.47
C TYR A 82 -15.71 26.83 0.95
N GLY A 83 -14.73 27.48 1.61
CA GLY A 83 -14.89 28.84 2.12
C GLY A 83 -14.70 29.95 1.07
N THR A 84 -13.87 29.72 0.05
CA THR A 84 -13.45 30.77 -0.91
C THR A 84 -13.72 30.42 -2.38
N GLY A 85 -14.06 29.17 -2.68
CA GLY A 85 -14.14 28.64 -4.04
C GLY A 85 -12.77 28.35 -4.67
N TRP A 86 -11.66 28.71 -4.03
CA TRP A 86 -10.31 28.50 -4.55
C TRP A 86 -9.65 27.25 -3.96
N ASN A 87 -9.13 26.38 -4.81
CA ASN A 87 -8.38 25.19 -4.40
C ASN A 87 -6.89 25.52 -4.20
N PRO A 88 -6.35 25.50 -2.97
CA PRO A 88 -4.94 25.79 -2.72
C PRO A 88 -3.98 24.68 -3.18
N MET A 89 -4.49 23.45 -3.36
CA MET A 89 -3.70 22.27 -3.70
C MET A 89 -4.36 21.46 -4.84
N PRO A 90 -4.45 22.04 -6.05
CA PRO A 90 -5.01 21.36 -7.20
C PRO A 90 -4.16 20.15 -7.59
N ILE A 91 -4.79 19.16 -8.23
CA ILE A 91 -4.09 18.01 -8.80
C ILE A 91 -3.10 18.55 -9.85
N GLY A 92 -1.85 18.09 -9.81
CA GLY A 92 -0.81 18.57 -10.72
C GLY A 92 -0.13 19.88 -10.28
N LEU A 93 -0.28 20.30 -9.02
CA LEU A 93 0.42 21.47 -8.48
C LEU A 93 1.95 21.38 -8.67
N LEU A 94 2.53 20.19 -8.45
CA LEU A 94 3.97 19.93 -8.52
C LEU A 94 4.46 19.43 -9.88
N SER A 95 3.57 19.13 -10.84
CA SER A 95 3.94 18.66 -12.18
C SER A 95 4.29 19.81 -13.13
N GLY A 96 4.87 20.89 -12.59
CA GLY A 96 5.04 22.19 -13.24
C GLY A 96 5.79 22.12 -14.57
N VAL A 97 5.03 22.18 -15.66
CA VAL A 97 5.47 22.69 -16.98
C VAL A 97 4.28 23.32 -17.70
N ASP A 98 3.04 22.88 -17.43
CA ASP A 98 1.86 23.37 -18.13
C ASP A 98 0.66 23.56 -17.19
N ALA A 99 0.08 24.77 -17.19
CA ALA A 99 -1.10 25.09 -16.36
C ALA A 99 -2.34 24.28 -16.79
N SER A 100 -2.34 23.77 -18.02
CA SER A 100 -3.37 22.90 -18.62
C SER A 100 -3.51 21.53 -17.92
N VAL A 101 -2.53 21.13 -17.10
CA VAL A 101 -2.54 19.83 -16.38
C VAL A 101 -3.19 19.95 -14.99
N ARG A 102 -3.43 21.18 -14.51
CA ARG A 102 -4.04 21.41 -13.20
C ARG A 102 -5.52 21.03 -13.24
N ARG A 103 -5.91 20.13 -12.36
CA ARG A 103 -7.29 19.61 -12.29
C ARG A 103 -7.85 19.73 -10.89
N GLU A 104 -9.14 20.02 -10.83
CA GLU A 104 -9.87 20.06 -9.57
C GLU A 104 -10.40 18.67 -9.22
N ALA A 105 -10.26 18.32 -7.94
CA ALA A 105 -10.81 17.09 -7.38
C ALA A 105 -12.31 17.23 -7.06
N THR A 106 -13.12 17.67 -8.03
CA THR A 106 -14.56 17.88 -7.85
C THR A 106 -15.35 16.73 -8.45
N ILE A 107 -16.42 16.30 -7.78
CA ILE A 107 -17.43 15.41 -8.35
C ILE A 107 -18.78 16.12 -8.33
N MET A 108 -19.56 15.90 -9.38
CA MET A 108 -20.96 16.33 -9.43
C MET A 108 -21.84 15.29 -8.74
N ALA A 109 -22.66 15.73 -7.79
CA ALA A 109 -23.73 14.94 -7.20
C ALA A 109 -25.05 15.67 -7.44
N GLY A 110 -25.69 15.39 -8.58
CA GLY A 110 -26.76 16.23 -9.10
C GLY A 110 -26.21 17.62 -9.44
N ASP A 111 -26.91 18.65 -8.97
CA ASP A 111 -26.49 20.05 -9.12
C ASP A 111 -25.47 20.51 -8.08
N THR A 112 -25.10 19.64 -7.13
CA THR A 112 -24.15 19.97 -6.06
C THR A 112 -22.73 19.56 -6.44
N GLN A 113 -21.81 20.52 -6.43
CA GLN A 113 -20.37 20.26 -6.52
C GLN A 113 -19.84 19.79 -5.16
N ILE A 114 -19.23 18.61 -5.14
CA ILE A 114 -18.55 18.08 -3.96
C ILE A 114 -17.04 18.10 -4.21
N HIS A 115 -16.33 18.88 -3.41
CA HIS A 115 -14.88 18.94 -3.40
C HIS A 115 -14.30 17.78 -2.58
N ARG A 116 -13.34 17.08 -3.16
CA ARG A 116 -12.68 15.91 -2.57
C ARG A 116 -11.29 16.26 -2.09
N MET A 117 -10.90 15.64 -0.99
CA MET A 117 -9.56 15.80 -0.43
C MET A 117 -8.51 15.12 -1.32
N ASN A 118 -7.46 15.85 -1.70
CA ASN A 118 -6.28 15.29 -2.37
C ASN A 118 -4.95 15.79 -1.81
N SER A 119 -4.92 16.96 -1.16
CA SER A 119 -3.71 17.52 -0.52
C SER A 119 -2.52 17.52 -1.50
N LEU A 120 -1.30 17.29 -1.00
CA LEU A 120 -0.11 17.00 -1.82
C LEU A 120 -0.03 15.54 -2.29
N GLY A 121 -1.09 14.75 -2.09
CA GLY A 121 -1.15 13.34 -2.47
C GLY A 121 -1.40 13.09 -3.95
N GLY A 122 -1.55 14.13 -4.77
CA GLY A 122 -1.87 14.00 -6.19
C GLY A 122 -3.37 13.88 -6.42
N GLU A 123 -3.85 12.73 -6.90
CA GLU A 123 -5.29 12.48 -7.02
C GLU A 123 -5.90 12.04 -5.67
N PRO A 124 -7.20 12.28 -5.42
CA PRO A 124 -7.87 11.81 -4.20
C PRO A 124 -7.70 10.31 -3.95
N LYS A 125 -7.60 9.51 -5.02
CA LYS A 125 -7.41 8.06 -4.90
C LYS A 125 -6.08 7.71 -4.25
N ASP A 126 -5.01 8.42 -4.60
CA ASP A 126 -3.65 8.13 -4.17
C ASP A 126 -3.48 8.54 -2.70
N LEU A 127 -3.98 9.73 -2.33
CA LEU A 127 -4.07 10.13 -0.92
C LEU A 127 -4.89 9.14 -0.10
N GLY A 128 -6.07 8.76 -0.59
CA GLY A 128 -6.95 7.81 0.09
C GLY A 128 -6.27 6.46 0.33
N ILE A 129 -5.61 5.89 -0.68
CA ILE A 129 -4.86 4.64 -0.57
C ILE A 129 -3.74 4.76 0.48
N GLY A 130 -2.98 5.85 0.48
CA GLY A 130 -1.94 6.10 1.50
C GLY A 130 -2.51 6.18 2.92
N LEU A 131 -3.66 6.82 3.11
CA LEU A 131 -4.36 6.86 4.40
C LEU A 131 -4.87 5.48 4.83
N SER A 132 -5.39 4.67 3.89
CA SER A 132 -5.79 3.27 4.13
C SER A 132 -4.62 2.42 4.63
N VAL A 133 -3.43 2.57 4.02
CA VAL A 133 -2.21 1.90 4.49
C VAL A 133 -1.89 2.31 5.95
N GLY A 134 -1.98 3.60 6.26
CA GLY A 134 -1.77 4.10 7.62
C GLY A 134 -2.77 3.54 8.63
N LEU A 135 -4.04 3.42 8.24
CA LEU A 135 -5.09 2.80 9.06
C LEU A 135 -4.73 1.34 9.39
N LEU A 136 -4.37 0.54 8.38
CA LEU A 136 -3.96 -0.86 8.57
C LEU A 136 -2.76 -0.96 9.52
N LEU A 137 -1.73 -0.12 9.34
CA LEU A 137 -0.58 -0.12 10.25
C LEU A 137 -0.99 0.18 11.71
N VAL A 138 -1.86 1.18 11.92
CA VAL A 138 -2.36 1.50 13.27
C VAL A 138 -3.20 0.36 13.84
N GLN A 139 -4.01 -0.30 13.01
CA GLN A 139 -4.81 -1.47 13.38
C GLN A 139 -3.93 -2.62 13.85
N ALA A 140 -2.89 -2.96 13.08
CA ALA A 140 -1.93 -4.00 13.45
C ALA A 140 -1.21 -3.69 14.77
N ILE A 141 -0.80 -2.43 15.01
CA ILE A 141 -0.14 -2.03 16.25
C ILE A 141 -1.11 -2.12 17.43
N TRP A 142 -2.35 -1.65 17.26
CA TRP A 142 -3.36 -1.68 18.30
C TRP A 142 -3.75 -3.12 18.66
N GLY A 143 -3.86 -4.01 17.67
CA GLY A 143 -4.25 -5.41 17.84
C GLY A 143 -3.38 -6.23 18.80
N ILE A 144 -2.15 -5.77 19.04
CA ILE A 144 -1.14 -6.51 19.82
C ILE A 144 -1.11 -6.08 21.29
N GLY A 145 -1.95 -5.12 21.67
CA GLY A 145 -2.11 -4.71 23.07
C GLY A 145 -0.94 -3.86 23.54
N ARG A 146 -1.13 -2.54 23.53
CA ARG A 146 -0.20 -1.56 24.12
C ARG A 146 -0.74 -1.04 25.44
N ASP A 147 0.06 -0.24 26.15
CA ASP A 147 -0.41 0.51 27.30
C ASP A 147 -1.59 1.44 26.93
N ARG A 148 -2.41 1.79 27.92
CA ARG A 148 -3.66 2.56 27.70
C ARG A 148 -3.41 3.93 27.05
N ALA A 149 -2.29 4.58 27.36
CA ALA A 149 -1.98 5.91 26.84
C ALA A 149 -1.63 5.83 25.34
N THR A 150 -0.79 4.86 24.96
CA THR A 150 -0.48 4.59 23.55
C THR A 150 -1.73 4.21 22.77
N ILE A 151 -2.59 3.35 23.30
CA ILE A 151 -3.87 2.98 22.65
C ILE A 151 -4.74 4.23 22.40
N ARG A 152 -4.83 5.15 23.37
CA ARG A 152 -5.62 6.38 23.20
C ARG A 152 -5.11 7.23 22.04
N ARG A 153 -3.78 7.41 21.93
CA ARG A 153 -3.14 8.15 20.84
C ARG A 153 -3.35 7.47 19.49
N LEU A 154 -3.17 6.15 19.43
CA LEU A 154 -3.42 5.35 18.23
C LEU A 154 -4.88 5.47 17.77
N ARG A 155 -5.83 5.40 18.70
CA ARG A 155 -7.25 5.60 18.38
C ARG A 155 -7.55 6.99 17.80
N GLN A 156 -6.94 8.04 18.36
CA GLN A 156 -7.09 9.40 17.84
C GLN A 156 -6.52 9.51 16.42
N ALA A 157 -5.29 9.03 16.21
CA ALA A 157 -4.67 9.00 14.88
C ALA A 157 -5.54 8.20 13.89
N TRP A 158 -6.06 7.04 14.31
CA TRP A 158 -6.93 6.21 13.49
C TRP A 158 -8.21 6.94 13.07
N ILE A 159 -8.89 7.64 13.99
CA ILE A 159 -10.10 8.41 13.66
C ILE A 159 -9.78 9.52 12.66
N VAL A 160 -8.68 10.26 12.87
CA VAL A 160 -8.25 11.32 11.94
C VAL A 160 -7.97 10.75 10.55
N LEU A 161 -7.21 9.65 10.47
CA LEU A 161 -6.90 8.99 9.21
C LEU A 161 -8.17 8.48 8.51
N LEU A 162 -9.11 7.90 9.27
CA LEU A 162 -10.37 7.38 8.72
C LEU A 162 -11.24 8.49 8.14
N LEU A 163 -11.48 9.56 8.90
CA LEU A 163 -12.28 10.69 8.43
C LEU A 163 -11.64 11.34 7.20
N SER A 164 -10.30 11.45 7.19
CA SER A 164 -9.56 11.98 6.05
C SER A 164 -9.65 11.06 4.83
N MET A 165 -9.55 9.73 5.03
CA MET A 165 -9.72 8.75 3.95
C MET A 165 -11.13 8.84 3.36
N LEU A 166 -12.17 8.96 4.19
CA LEU A 166 -13.54 9.14 3.74
C LEU A 166 -13.73 10.46 2.97
N ALA A 167 -13.08 11.55 3.39
CA ALA A 167 -13.13 12.85 2.70
C ALA A 167 -12.47 12.83 1.30
N THR A 168 -11.67 11.82 0.98
CA THR A 168 -11.16 11.61 -0.39
C THR A 168 -12.23 11.05 -1.33
N LEU A 169 -13.31 10.48 -0.79
CA LEU A 169 -14.36 9.76 -1.52
C LEU A 169 -13.78 8.74 -2.51
N SER A 170 -12.64 8.12 -2.16
CA SER A 170 -11.97 7.11 -2.97
C SER A 170 -12.53 5.72 -2.68
N THR A 171 -13.24 5.17 -3.66
CA THR A 171 -13.75 3.79 -3.63
C THR A 171 -12.63 2.77 -3.50
N ALA A 172 -11.48 3.01 -4.15
CA ALA A 172 -10.28 2.17 -4.06
C ALA A 172 -9.68 2.18 -2.63
N ALA A 173 -9.64 3.35 -1.98
CA ALA A 173 -9.14 3.49 -0.62
C ALA A 173 -10.01 2.73 0.40
N ILE A 174 -11.34 2.88 0.28
CA ILE A 174 -12.31 2.19 1.14
C ILE A 174 -12.21 0.68 0.93
N PHE A 175 -12.22 0.21 -0.32
CA PHE A 175 -12.07 -1.21 -0.63
C PHE A 175 -10.77 -1.78 -0.04
N MET A 176 -9.65 -1.08 -0.26
CA MET A 176 -8.36 -1.48 0.27
C MET A 176 -8.39 -1.62 1.80
N TRP A 177 -8.97 -0.63 2.48
CA TRP A 177 -9.04 -0.63 3.93
C TRP A 177 -9.96 -1.75 4.47
N VAL A 178 -11.12 -1.98 3.85
CA VAL A 178 -12.06 -3.04 4.23
C VAL A 178 -11.43 -4.42 4.05
N VAL A 179 -10.86 -4.68 2.86
CA VAL A 179 -10.22 -5.96 2.55
C VAL A 179 -8.97 -6.17 3.42
N GLY A 180 -8.13 -5.15 3.57
CA GLY A 180 -6.96 -5.21 4.44
C GLY A 180 -7.34 -5.49 5.89
N THR A 181 -8.40 -4.85 6.40
CA THR A 181 -8.92 -5.11 7.76
C THR A 181 -9.41 -6.55 7.89
N ALA A 182 -10.17 -7.05 6.91
CA ALA A 182 -10.62 -8.44 6.90
C ALA A 182 -9.44 -9.42 6.93
N LEU A 183 -8.40 -9.17 6.14
CA LEU A 183 -7.18 -9.96 6.12
C LEU A 183 -6.43 -9.92 7.45
N GLU A 184 -6.26 -8.74 8.07
CA GLU A 184 -5.64 -8.66 9.40
C GLU A 184 -6.42 -9.48 10.45
N LEU A 185 -7.75 -9.47 10.39
CA LEU A 185 -8.59 -10.25 11.31
C LEU A 185 -8.44 -11.76 11.10
N LEU A 186 -8.44 -12.20 9.85
CA LEU A 186 -8.26 -13.61 9.48
C LEU A 186 -6.85 -14.11 9.83
N MET A 187 -5.83 -13.27 9.59
CA MET A 187 -4.43 -13.62 9.75
C MET A 187 -3.93 -13.48 11.20
N PHE A 188 -4.55 -12.63 12.02
CA PHE A 188 -4.18 -12.45 13.43
C PHE A 188 -4.09 -13.77 14.22
N PRO A 189 -5.11 -14.66 14.23
CA PRO A 189 -5.02 -15.92 14.95
C PRO A 189 -3.92 -16.84 14.36
N MET A 190 -3.78 -16.84 13.04
CA MET A 190 -2.85 -17.73 12.34
C MET A 190 -1.39 -17.34 12.51
N LEU A 191 -1.07 -16.05 12.47
CA LEU A 191 0.29 -15.52 12.41
C LEU A 191 0.81 -15.04 13.76
N VAL A 192 -0.06 -14.43 14.57
CA VAL A 192 0.36 -13.63 15.74
C VAL A 192 -0.10 -14.26 17.06
N GLN A 193 -1.32 -14.78 17.14
CA GLN A 193 -1.88 -15.26 18.41
C GLN A 193 -1.05 -16.40 19.03
N GLY A 194 -0.55 -17.33 18.21
CA GLY A 194 0.34 -18.41 18.67
C GLY A 194 1.68 -17.91 19.23
N LEU A 195 2.12 -16.71 18.85
CA LEU A 195 3.37 -16.10 19.33
C LEU A 195 3.19 -15.33 20.65
N MET A 196 1.96 -14.89 20.98
CA MET A 196 1.72 -13.92 22.06
C MET A 196 1.21 -14.53 23.37
N GLY A 197 0.89 -15.83 23.40
CA GLY A 197 0.29 -16.49 24.57
C GLY A 197 -1.13 -16.00 24.89
N ARG A 198 -1.86 -16.74 25.75
CA ARG A 198 -3.29 -16.49 26.06
C ARG A 198 -3.58 -15.13 26.72
N SER A 199 -2.61 -14.47 27.37
CA SER A 199 -2.87 -13.29 28.24
C SER A 199 -2.84 -11.93 27.54
N ARG A 200 -2.32 -11.82 26.31
CA ARG A 200 -2.18 -10.55 25.56
C ARG A 200 -3.20 -10.37 24.43
N ARG A 201 -4.40 -10.94 24.57
CA ARG A 201 -5.46 -10.80 23.55
C ARG A 201 -5.88 -9.33 23.46
N GLY A 202 -5.55 -8.66 22.36
CA GLY A 202 -5.94 -7.28 22.11
C GLY A 202 -7.46 -7.15 22.02
N ARG A 203 -8.09 -6.54 23.04
CA ARG A 203 -9.54 -6.31 23.11
C ARG A 203 -10.06 -5.31 22.05
N GLY A 204 -9.17 -4.74 21.21
CA GLY A 204 -9.50 -3.69 20.23
C GLY A 204 -9.92 -4.19 18.84
N LEU A 205 -9.41 -5.33 18.37
CA LEU A 205 -9.66 -5.83 17.01
C LEU A 205 -11.17 -6.01 16.69
N PRO A 206 -11.99 -6.64 17.56
CA PRO A 206 -13.41 -6.86 17.28
C PRO A 206 -14.25 -5.58 17.16
N GLY A 207 -13.93 -4.54 17.94
CA GLY A 207 -14.61 -3.24 17.84
C GLY A 207 -14.29 -2.52 16.53
N MET A 208 -13.09 -2.73 15.98
CA MET A 208 -12.68 -2.19 14.69
C MET A 208 -13.28 -2.98 13.53
N THR A 209 -13.46 -4.30 13.68
CA THR A 209 -14.29 -5.12 12.77
C THR A 209 -15.71 -4.58 12.71
N GLY A 210 -16.31 -4.28 13.87
CA GLY A 210 -17.65 -3.68 13.94
C GLY A 210 -17.71 -2.34 13.21
N ALA A 211 -16.71 -1.47 13.39
CA ALA A 211 -16.64 -0.19 12.69
C ALA A 211 -16.38 -0.34 11.17
N ALA A 212 -15.52 -1.26 10.76
CA ALA A 212 -15.23 -1.54 9.34
C ALA A 212 -16.41 -2.17 8.63
N LEU A 213 -17.09 -3.15 9.25
CA LEU A 213 -18.31 -3.74 8.74
C LEU A 213 -19.46 -2.75 8.75
N PHE A 214 -19.58 -1.90 9.78
CA PHE A 214 -20.58 -0.82 9.81
C PHE A 214 -20.32 0.22 8.73
N LEU A 215 -19.07 0.64 8.49
CA LEU A 215 -18.76 1.61 7.45
C LEU A 215 -18.85 1.02 6.05
N ALA A 216 -18.47 -0.25 5.86
CA ALA A 216 -18.73 -0.97 4.62
C ALA A 216 -20.25 -1.09 4.41
N ALA A 217 -21.01 -1.50 5.42
CA ALA A 217 -22.46 -1.54 5.37
C ALA A 217 -23.04 -0.14 5.09
N VAL A 218 -22.64 0.92 5.78
CA VAL A 218 -23.13 2.29 5.52
C VAL A 218 -22.77 2.74 4.09
N TYR A 219 -21.57 2.43 3.61
CA TYR A 219 -21.13 2.79 2.26
C TYR A 219 -21.86 2.00 1.16
N PHE A 220 -22.15 0.72 1.39
CA PHE A 220 -22.84 -0.17 0.45
C PHE A 220 -24.37 -0.19 0.60
N ILE A 221 -24.90 0.19 1.76
CA ILE A 221 -26.31 0.07 2.14
C ILE A 221 -26.98 1.43 2.27
N VAL A 222 -26.33 2.56 2.63
CA VAL A 222 -27.04 3.85 2.78
C VAL A 222 -27.69 4.23 1.45
N PRO A 223 -29.02 4.09 1.35
CA PRO A 223 -29.78 4.63 0.24
C PRO A 223 -29.94 6.11 0.55
N LYS A 224 -29.60 7.00 -0.38
CA LYS A 224 -29.95 8.41 -0.27
C LYS A 224 -31.39 8.62 -0.72
N ASP A 225 -32.35 8.00 -0.03
CA ASP A 225 -33.70 8.57 0.03
C ASP A 225 -33.79 9.46 1.27
N LEU A 226 -33.25 10.66 1.10
CA LEU A 226 -33.75 11.85 1.79
C LEU A 226 -33.71 13.00 0.78
N GLY A 227 -34.60 12.88 -0.19
CA GLY A 227 -35.15 13.99 -0.97
C GLY A 227 -34.28 14.52 -2.09
N GLN A 228 -34.40 13.93 -3.30
CA GLN A 228 -34.57 14.61 -4.60
C GLN A 228 -34.11 13.71 -5.75
N GLY A 229 -35.06 13.03 -6.40
CA GLY A 229 -35.17 12.88 -7.87
C GLY A 229 -34.02 12.37 -8.74
N LEU A 230 -32.88 11.92 -8.20
CA LEU A 230 -31.78 11.33 -8.98
C LEU A 230 -31.75 9.81 -8.75
N SER A 231 -31.82 9.03 -9.84
CA SER A 231 -31.72 7.57 -9.81
C SER A 231 -30.36 7.13 -9.23
N LEU A 232 -30.36 6.75 -7.95
CA LEU A 232 -29.20 6.20 -7.24
C LEU A 232 -28.76 4.83 -7.79
N THR A 233 -29.64 4.16 -8.52
CA THR A 233 -29.30 2.95 -9.27
C THR A 233 -28.25 3.24 -10.34
N ASP A 234 -28.21 4.41 -10.97
CA ASP A 234 -27.19 4.73 -11.99
C ASP A 234 -25.83 5.07 -11.36
N LEU A 235 -25.82 5.68 -10.18
CA LEU A 235 -24.58 6.02 -9.46
C LEU A 235 -23.97 4.82 -8.72
N VAL A 236 -24.82 3.87 -8.29
CA VAL A 236 -24.41 2.60 -7.66
C VAL A 236 -24.13 1.53 -8.73
N ALA A 237 -24.90 1.44 -9.81
CA ALA A 237 -24.56 0.59 -10.95
C ALA A 237 -23.26 1.07 -11.63
N GLY A 238 -23.10 2.38 -11.86
CA GLY A 238 -21.86 2.97 -12.39
C GLY A 238 -20.65 2.94 -11.44
N ARG A 239 -20.79 2.49 -10.18
CA ARG A 239 -19.66 2.36 -9.23
C ARG A 239 -19.46 0.96 -8.65
N THR A 240 -20.44 0.08 -8.77
CA THR A 240 -20.45 -1.27 -8.18
C THR A 240 -20.64 -2.35 -9.23
N VAL A 241 -21.42 -2.11 -10.29
CA VAL A 241 -21.67 -3.07 -11.38
C VAL A 241 -20.62 -2.91 -12.51
N GLU A 242 -20.26 -1.68 -12.88
CA GLU A 242 -19.12 -1.41 -13.80
C GLU A 242 -17.74 -1.83 -13.21
N ARG A 243 -17.69 -2.14 -11.91
CA ARG A 243 -16.47 -2.61 -11.21
C ARG A 243 -16.39 -4.12 -11.02
N LEU A 244 -17.49 -4.83 -11.26
CA LEU A 244 -17.52 -6.29 -11.28
C LEU A 244 -17.16 -6.83 -12.67
N GLU A 245 -17.28 -6.01 -13.70
CA GLU A 245 -16.54 -6.14 -14.95
C GLU A 245 -15.09 -5.68 -14.72
N LEU A 246 -14.11 -6.31 -15.37
CA LEU A 246 -12.71 -5.87 -15.30
C LEU A 246 -12.64 -4.37 -15.61
N GLU A 247 -12.11 -3.54 -14.70
CA GLU A 247 -11.97 -2.10 -14.93
C GLU A 247 -11.23 -1.86 -16.26
N ASP A 248 -11.58 -0.79 -17.01
CA ASP A 248 -11.21 -0.58 -18.42
C ASP A 248 -9.75 -0.92 -18.80
N PHE A 249 -8.81 -0.60 -17.91
CA PHE A 249 -7.38 -0.88 -18.10
C PHE A 249 -6.99 -2.34 -17.84
N ASP A 250 -7.60 -2.95 -16.82
CA ASP A 250 -7.42 -4.36 -16.51
C ASP A 250 -8.02 -5.25 -17.60
N GLN A 251 -9.14 -4.85 -18.19
CA GLN A 251 -9.72 -5.56 -19.32
C GLN A 251 -8.82 -5.47 -20.55
N ALA A 252 -8.31 -4.30 -20.91
CA ALA A 252 -7.42 -4.13 -22.06
C ALA A 252 -6.14 -4.98 -21.91
N ILE A 253 -5.53 -4.97 -20.72
CA ILE A 253 -4.34 -5.77 -20.42
C ILE A 253 -4.67 -7.27 -20.41
N GLY A 254 -5.82 -7.66 -19.86
CA GLY A 254 -6.30 -9.04 -19.88
C GLY A 254 -6.51 -9.55 -21.30
N GLN A 255 -7.17 -8.76 -22.15
CA GLN A 255 -7.37 -9.09 -23.57
C GLN A 255 -6.05 -9.19 -24.32
N PHE A 256 -5.10 -8.29 -24.07
CA PHE A 256 -3.74 -8.41 -24.63
C PHE A 256 -3.12 -9.77 -24.30
N LEU A 257 -3.15 -10.20 -23.04
CA LEU A 257 -2.57 -11.48 -22.63
C LEU A 257 -3.31 -12.70 -23.19
N ILE A 258 -4.63 -12.58 -23.42
CA ILE A 258 -5.43 -13.64 -24.07
C ILE A 258 -5.06 -13.79 -25.55
N HIS A 259 -4.90 -12.68 -26.27
CA HIS A 259 -4.57 -12.69 -27.69
C HIS A 259 -3.09 -13.03 -27.95
N GLU A 260 -2.21 -12.67 -27.02
CA GLU A 260 -0.76 -12.84 -27.15
C GLU A 260 -0.20 -13.66 -25.97
N PRO A 261 -0.60 -14.94 -25.81
CA PRO A 261 -0.27 -15.74 -24.63
C PRO A 261 1.24 -16.03 -24.51
N GLY A 262 2.01 -15.86 -25.59
CA GLY A 262 3.48 -15.97 -25.57
C GLY A 262 4.17 -15.00 -24.61
N TRP A 263 3.49 -13.91 -24.20
CA TRP A 263 4.03 -12.98 -23.21
C TRP A 263 3.77 -13.39 -21.76
N LEU A 264 2.86 -14.34 -21.49
CA LEU A 264 2.52 -14.77 -20.13
C LEU A 264 3.71 -15.24 -19.28
N PRO A 265 4.69 -16.01 -19.80
CA PRO A 265 5.78 -16.51 -18.95
C PRO A 265 6.68 -15.41 -18.38
N LEU A 266 6.96 -14.37 -19.17
CA LEU A 266 7.99 -13.36 -18.86
C LEU A 266 7.46 -11.92 -18.75
N GLY A 267 6.22 -11.68 -19.15
CA GLY A 267 5.63 -10.34 -19.25
C GLY A 267 6.29 -9.48 -20.32
N VAL A 268 5.87 -8.22 -20.37
CA VAL A 268 6.36 -7.22 -21.33
C VAL A 268 7.43 -6.29 -20.75
N GLY A 269 7.83 -6.50 -19.50
CA GLY A 269 8.72 -5.61 -18.75
C GLY A 269 7.97 -4.57 -17.94
N LEU A 270 8.60 -4.13 -16.84
CA LEU A 270 8.03 -3.20 -15.86
C LEU A 270 7.52 -1.90 -16.48
N GLY A 271 6.27 -1.57 -16.18
CA GLY A 271 5.60 -0.35 -16.65
C GLY A 271 5.29 -0.29 -18.14
N ASN A 272 5.42 -1.38 -18.90
CA ASN A 272 5.28 -1.36 -20.36
C ASN A 272 4.00 -2.02 -20.91
N ALA A 273 3.13 -2.56 -20.03
CA ALA A 273 1.88 -3.21 -20.44
C ALA A 273 1.00 -2.34 -21.36
N HIS A 274 0.91 -1.03 -21.08
CA HIS A 274 0.15 -0.09 -21.90
C HIS A 274 0.57 -0.04 -23.36
N LEU A 275 1.86 -0.23 -23.68
CA LEU A 275 2.37 -0.17 -25.06
C LEU A 275 1.79 -1.27 -25.95
N TYR A 276 1.39 -2.39 -25.35
CA TYR A 276 0.84 -3.55 -26.05
C TYR A 276 -0.67 -3.66 -25.87
N ALA A 277 -1.19 -3.15 -24.75
CA ALA A 277 -2.59 -3.23 -24.39
C ALA A 277 -3.44 -2.09 -24.97
N ASP A 278 -2.84 -1.00 -25.48
CA ASP A 278 -3.56 0.19 -25.98
C ASP A 278 -4.65 -0.17 -27.01
N ARG A 279 -4.32 -1.05 -27.96
CA ARG A 279 -5.25 -1.52 -29.02
C ARG A 279 -6.49 -2.28 -28.50
N TYR A 280 -6.51 -2.65 -27.22
CA TYR A 280 -7.62 -3.37 -26.58
C TYR A 280 -8.43 -2.47 -25.63
N LEU A 281 -8.15 -1.16 -25.59
CA LEU A 281 -8.97 -0.21 -24.84
C LEU A 281 -10.38 -0.17 -25.43
N GLN A 282 -11.39 -0.14 -24.55
CA GLN A 282 -12.76 0.13 -24.97
C GLN A 282 -12.90 1.55 -25.49
N ALA A 283 -13.91 1.80 -26.33
CA ALA A 283 -14.20 3.12 -26.88
C ALA A 283 -14.38 4.20 -25.79
N SER A 284 -15.01 3.86 -24.66
CA SER A 284 -15.19 4.74 -23.50
C SER A 284 -13.87 5.15 -22.84
N ALA A 285 -12.85 4.29 -22.87
CA ALA A 285 -11.55 4.54 -22.28
C ALA A 285 -10.56 5.22 -23.22
N TRP A 286 -10.82 5.12 -24.53
CA TRP A 286 -9.94 5.66 -25.56
C TRP A 286 -9.74 7.17 -25.44
N ASP A 287 -10.80 7.93 -25.17
CA ASP A 287 -10.77 9.39 -25.11
C ASP A 287 -9.76 9.92 -24.07
N TYR A 288 -9.65 9.25 -22.92
CA TYR A 288 -8.80 9.69 -21.82
C TYR A 288 -7.52 8.86 -21.64
N ALA A 289 -7.42 7.65 -22.21
CA ALA A 289 -6.28 6.76 -22.04
C ALA A 289 -5.59 6.32 -23.35
N GLY A 290 -6.24 6.46 -24.50
CA GLY A 290 -5.71 6.05 -25.80
C GLY A 290 -4.42 6.77 -26.15
N GLY A 291 -3.38 6.01 -26.53
CA GLY A 291 -2.04 6.52 -26.80
C GLY A 291 -1.36 7.14 -25.58
N ARG A 292 -1.89 6.96 -24.35
CA ARG A 292 -1.31 7.47 -23.11
C ARG A 292 -0.85 6.32 -22.22
N ALA A 293 0.00 6.63 -21.25
CA ALA A 293 0.43 5.62 -20.27
C ALA A 293 -0.70 5.31 -19.28
N PHE A 294 -1.13 4.05 -19.25
CA PHE A 294 -2.01 3.50 -18.22
C PHE A 294 -1.37 2.29 -17.53
N ARG A 295 -1.95 1.86 -16.42
CA ARG A 295 -1.48 0.68 -15.68
C ARG A 295 -2.67 -0.15 -15.23
N SER A 296 -2.45 -1.44 -15.08
CA SER A 296 -3.42 -2.33 -14.44
C SER A 296 -3.74 -1.81 -13.03
N LYS A 297 -5.01 -1.78 -12.67
CA LYS A 297 -5.49 -1.38 -11.35
C LYS A 297 -5.43 -2.57 -10.38
N MET A 298 -5.55 -3.80 -10.86
CA MET A 298 -5.28 -5.03 -10.11
C MET A 298 -3.77 -5.36 -10.03
N GLY A 299 -3.21 -5.50 -8.82
CA GLY A 299 -1.77 -5.78 -8.70
C GLY A 299 -1.36 -7.18 -9.19
N LEU A 300 -2.24 -8.19 -9.13
CA LEU A 300 -1.96 -9.51 -9.71
C LEU A 300 -1.75 -9.41 -11.23
N LEU A 301 -2.68 -8.75 -11.93
CA LEU A 301 -2.62 -8.57 -13.37
C LEU A 301 -1.43 -7.67 -13.75
N LYS A 302 -1.12 -6.66 -12.94
CA LYS A 302 0.12 -5.89 -13.09
C LYS A 302 1.36 -6.78 -13.04
N ILE A 303 1.53 -7.61 -12.01
CA ILE A 303 2.69 -8.50 -11.88
C ILE A 303 2.78 -9.44 -13.08
N VAL A 304 1.66 -10.06 -13.47
CA VAL A 304 1.64 -11.01 -14.60
C VAL A 304 1.95 -10.32 -15.93
N SER A 305 1.33 -9.18 -16.22
CA SER A 305 1.56 -8.46 -17.47
C SER A 305 2.97 -7.90 -17.58
N GLU A 306 3.55 -7.42 -16.47
CA GLU A 306 4.87 -6.76 -16.49
C GLU A 306 6.04 -7.73 -16.27
N LEU A 307 5.89 -8.72 -15.38
CA LEU A 307 6.96 -9.64 -14.98
C LEU A 307 6.70 -11.11 -15.35
N GLY A 308 5.51 -11.41 -15.87
CA GLY A 308 5.10 -12.76 -16.23
C GLY A 308 4.78 -13.64 -15.04
N LEU A 309 4.38 -14.87 -15.34
CA LEU A 309 4.12 -15.92 -14.36
C LEU A 309 5.37 -16.26 -13.55
N PHE A 310 6.57 -16.22 -14.15
CA PHE A 310 7.81 -16.40 -13.39
C PHE A 310 8.04 -15.27 -12.39
N GLY A 311 7.77 -14.03 -12.78
CA GLY A 311 7.80 -12.89 -11.88
C GLY A 311 6.83 -13.04 -10.70
N LEU A 312 5.60 -13.47 -10.99
CA LEU A 312 4.59 -13.76 -9.97
C LEU A 312 5.04 -14.84 -8.99
N LEU A 313 5.57 -15.96 -9.48
CA LEU A 313 6.04 -17.06 -8.63
C LEU A 313 7.19 -16.60 -7.73
N LEU A 314 8.16 -15.84 -8.27
CA LEU A 314 9.25 -15.28 -7.49
C LEU A 314 8.76 -14.27 -6.44
N TRP A 315 7.75 -13.46 -6.80
CA TRP A 315 7.14 -12.50 -5.89
C TRP A 315 6.46 -13.20 -4.71
N VAL A 316 5.58 -14.18 -4.99
CA VAL A 316 4.89 -14.98 -3.98
C VAL A 316 5.89 -15.73 -3.10
N ALA A 317 6.88 -16.40 -3.69
CA ALA A 317 7.90 -17.13 -2.95
C ALA A 317 8.74 -16.20 -2.06
N GLY A 318 9.13 -15.02 -2.57
CA GLY A 318 9.90 -14.03 -1.84
C GLY A 318 9.14 -13.47 -0.63
N VAL A 319 7.89 -13.06 -0.84
CA VAL A 319 7.00 -12.57 0.22
C VAL A 319 6.76 -13.65 1.26
N ALA A 320 6.35 -14.85 0.84
CA ALA A 320 6.06 -15.96 1.74
C ALA A 320 7.30 -16.33 2.58
N THR A 321 8.48 -16.37 1.95
CA THR A 321 9.75 -16.62 2.63
C THR A 321 10.07 -15.54 3.66
N GLN A 322 9.88 -14.26 3.35
CA GLN A 322 10.10 -13.18 4.31
C GLN A 322 9.16 -13.26 5.50
N LEU A 323 7.85 -13.44 5.26
CA LEU A 323 6.86 -13.56 6.35
C LEU A 323 7.17 -14.78 7.23
N HIS A 324 7.52 -15.92 6.62
CA HIS A 324 7.90 -17.13 7.35
C HIS A 324 9.18 -16.93 8.18
N ARG A 325 10.20 -16.28 7.62
CA ARG A 325 11.45 -15.96 8.33
C ARG A 325 11.21 -15.01 9.49
N LEU A 326 10.40 -13.97 9.31
CA LEU A 326 10.03 -13.05 10.39
C LEU A 326 9.31 -13.80 11.51
N ARG A 327 8.26 -14.56 11.18
CA ARG A 327 7.52 -15.36 12.16
C ARG A 327 8.43 -16.31 12.94
N THR A 328 9.30 -17.04 12.25
CA THR A 328 10.25 -17.98 12.86
C THR A 328 11.26 -17.27 13.74
N ALA A 329 11.77 -16.11 13.31
CA ALA A 329 12.71 -15.32 14.10
C ALA A 329 12.07 -14.80 15.40
N LEU A 330 10.80 -14.38 15.34
CA LEU A 330 10.03 -13.97 16.51
C LEU A 330 9.76 -15.12 17.48
N GLY A 331 9.44 -16.31 16.96
CA GLY A 331 9.18 -17.51 17.77
C GLY A 331 10.40 -18.06 18.51
N ARG A 332 11.62 -17.73 18.07
CA ARG A 332 12.89 -18.20 18.67
C ARG A 332 13.48 -17.26 19.72
N LEU A 333 12.80 -16.17 20.07
CA LEU A 333 13.31 -15.18 21.02
C LEU A 333 13.26 -15.72 22.46
N SER A 334 14.31 -15.45 23.24
CA SER A 334 14.32 -15.70 24.69
C SER A 334 13.30 -14.81 25.41
N PRO A 335 12.75 -15.21 26.59
CA PRO A 335 11.68 -14.46 27.28
C PRO A 335 11.95 -12.96 27.49
N VAL A 336 13.20 -12.58 27.75
CA VAL A 336 13.62 -11.18 27.95
C VAL A 336 13.67 -10.42 26.62
N ALA A 337 14.27 -11.00 25.58
CA ALA A 337 14.31 -10.38 24.25
C ALA A 337 12.93 -10.37 23.57
N HIS A 338 12.04 -11.26 24.00
CA HIS A 338 10.71 -11.49 23.47
C HIS A 338 9.82 -10.25 23.64
N ALA A 339 9.82 -9.59 24.81
CA ALA A 339 8.85 -8.52 25.08
C ALA A 339 8.99 -7.30 24.15
N ASP A 340 10.20 -6.76 23.99
CA ASP A 340 10.44 -5.54 23.22
C ASP A 340 10.28 -5.74 21.71
N LEU A 341 10.82 -6.85 21.21
CA LEU A 341 10.88 -7.11 19.79
C LEU A 341 9.53 -7.62 19.28
N MET A 342 8.76 -8.35 20.10
CA MET A 342 7.38 -8.71 19.77
C MET A 342 6.46 -7.51 19.63
N GLN A 343 6.67 -6.42 20.40
CA GLN A 343 5.87 -5.20 20.28
C GLN A 343 6.01 -4.52 18.90
N VAL A 344 7.05 -4.84 18.13
CA VAL A 344 7.35 -4.24 16.83
C VAL A 344 7.23 -5.26 15.70
N GLY A 345 7.77 -6.46 15.91
CA GLY A 345 7.78 -7.51 14.90
C GLY A 345 6.42 -8.16 14.69
N ALA A 346 5.60 -8.35 15.72
CA ALA A 346 4.26 -8.93 15.54
C ALA A 346 3.31 -7.98 14.78
N PRO A 347 3.27 -6.64 15.05
CA PRO A 347 2.47 -5.74 14.23
C PRO A 347 2.96 -5.68 12.80
N LEU A 348 4.28 -5.64 12.61
CA LEU A 348 4.88 -5.64 11.29
C LEU A 348 4.54 -6.92 10.51
N LEU A 349 4.58 -8.09 11.16
CA LEU A 349 4.22 -9.36 10.52
C LEU A 349 2.77 -9.35 10.04
N LEU A 350 1.85 -8.88 10.89
CA LEU A 350 0.43 -8.81 10.53
C LEU A 350 0.17 -7.82 9.41
N PHE A 351 0.68 -6.59 9.57
CA PHE A 351 0.55 -5.51 8.60
C PHE A 351 1.16 -5.88 7.25
N ALA A 352 2.38 -6.44 7.23
CA ALA A 352 3.05 -6.86 6.00
C ALA A 352 2.24 -7.97 5.30
N ALA A 353 1.76 -8.96 6.05
CA ALA A 353 0.98 -10.05 5.47
C ALA A 353 -0.34 -9.57 4.85
N ALA A 354 -1.05 -8.66 5.53
CA ALA A 354 -2.26 -8.04 4.99
C ALA A 354 -1.94 -7.15 3.77
N LEU A 355 -0.94 -6.27 3.87
CA LEU A 355 -0.54 -5.36 2.78
C LEU A 355 -0.14 -6.12 1.51
N PHE A 356 0.68 -7.17 1.62
CA PHE A 356 1.10 -7.97 0.46
C PHE A 356 -0.07 -8.73 -0.17
N SER A 357 -1.01 -9.19 0.65
CA SER A 357 -2.22 -9.87 0.17
C SER A 357 -3.16 -8.89 -0.53
N THR A 358 -3.36 -7.69 0.03
CA THR A 358 -4.13 -6.62 -0.59
C THR A 358 -3.49 -6.12 -1.88
N TYR A 359 -2.16 -6.13 -2.00
CA TYR A 359 -1.47 -5.75 -3.22
C TYR A 359 -1.88 -6.60 -4.44
N PHE A 360 -2.23 -7.88 -4.27
CA PHE A 360 -2.75 -8.67 -5.39
C PHE A 360 -4.07 -8.12 -5.95
N LEU A 361 -4.86 -7.47 -5.11
CA LEU A 361 -6.19 -6.96 -5.47
C LEU A 361 -6.14 -5.50 -5.93
N ILE A 362 -5.23 -4.69 -5.39
CA ILE A 362 -5.08 -3.27 -5.72
C ILE A 362 -3.60 -2.93 -5.94
N SER A 363 -3.29 -2.43 -7.13
CA SER A 363 -2.02 -1.79 -7.48
C SER A 363 -1.98 -0.34 -6.98
N GLY A 364 -0.78 0.26 -6.90
CA GLY A 364 -0.62 1.63 -6.40
C GLY A 364 -0.23 1.75 -4.93
N ILE A 365 0.21 0.65 -4.32
CA ILE A 365 0.85 0.62 -2.99
C ILE A 365 2.28 0.09 -3.04
N GLU A 366 2.88 0.08 -4.24
CA GLU A 366 4.17 -0.54 -4.54
C GLU A 366 5.31 0.05 -3.71
N GLU A 367 5.36 1.38 -3.62
CA GLU A 367 6.34 2.11 -2.83
C GLU A 367 6.31 1.66 -1.37
N THR A 368 5.10 1.51 -0.81
CA THR A 368 4.90 1.06 0.56
C THR A 368 5.29 -0.41 0.71
N VAL A 369 4.88 -1.26 -0.24
CA VAL A 369 5.20 -2.69 -0.24
C VAL A 369 6.72 -2.91 -0.24
N TYR A 370 7.48 -2.21 -1.09
CA TYR A 370 8.94 -2.32 -1.11
C TYR A 370 9.60 -1.81 0.17
N LEU A 371 9.12 -0.70 0.73
CA LEU A 371 9.58 -0.19 2.02
C LEU A 371 9.34 -1.21 3.14
N VAL A 372 8.15 -1.82 3.19
CA VAL A 372 7.78 -2.81 4.21
C VAL A 372 8.61 -4.09 4.07
N LEU A 373 8.94 -4.52 2.85
CA LEU A 373 9.88 -5.62 2.61
C LEU A 373 11.26 -5.30 3.20
N GLY A 374 11.79 -4.09 2.97
CA GLY A 374 13.08 -3.68 3.52
C GLY A 374 13.07 -3.60 5.06
N VAL A 375 12.03 -3.02 5.65
CA VAL A 375 11.86 -2.96 7.12
C VAL A 375 11.69 -4.38 7.71
N THR A 376 10.96 -5.26 7.04
CA THR A 376 10.79 -6.66 7.43
C THR A 376 12.14 -7.40 7.46
N ALA A 377 12.94 -7.25 6.40
CA ALA A 377 14.28 -7.80 6.34
C ALA A 377 15.17 -7.28 7.49
N ALA A 378 15.12 -5.98 7.79
CA ALA A 378 15.84 -5.38 8.90
C ALA A 378 15.45 -5.98 10.26
N VAL A 379 14.15 -6.15 10.51
CA VAL A 379 13.64 -6.75 11.76
C VAL A 379 14.02 -8.22 11.87
N ILE A 380 14.04 -8.98 10.77
CA ILE A 380 14.55 -10.37 10.75
C ILE A 380 16.00 -10.40 11.24
N VAL A 381 16.86 -9.56 10.67
CA VAL A 381 18.29 -9.48 11.05
C VAL A 381 18.45 -9.08 12.52
N LEU A 382 17.68 -8.09 12.98
CA LEU A 382 17.67 -7.67 14.38
C LEU A 382 17.28 -8.80 15.35
N SER A 383 16.27 -9.59 14.96
CA SER A 383 15.80 -10.74 15.74
C SER A 383 16.90 -11.79 15.89
N HIS A 384 17.60 -12.11 14.79
CA HIS A 384 18.71 -13.06 14.82
C HIS A 384 19.89 -12.57 15.68
N ARG A 385 20.27 -11.29 15.57
CA ARG A 385 21.35 -10.70 16.39
C ARG A 385 21.03 -10.76 17.87
N ARG A 386 19.79 -10.45 18.27
CA ARG A 386 19.37 -10.54 19.68
C ARG A 386 19.36 -11.98 20.19
N ALA A 387 18.88 -12.92 19.39
CA ALA A 387 18.93 -14.34 19.75
C ALA A 387 20.38 -14.83 19.98
N ALA A 388 21.31 -14.46 19.10
CA ALA A 388 22.72 -14.81 19.22
C ALA A 388 23.41 -14.14 20.43
N GLY A 389 23.14 -12.86 20.69
CA GLY A 389 23.73 -12.14 21.82
C GLY A 389 23.33 -12.73 23.18
N VAL A 390 22.07 -13.16 23.33
CA VAL A 390 21.60 -13.84 24.55
C VAL A 390 22.28 -15.20 24.74
N LEU A 391 22.46 -15.98 23.66
CA LEU A 391 23.18 -17.26 23.71
C LEU A 391 24.65 -17.09 24.13
N MET A 392 25.31 -16.02 23.68
CA MET A 392 26.69 -15.73 24.07
C MET A 392 26.82 -15.33 25.54
N LEU A 393 25.88 -14.54 26.07
CA LEU A 393 25.85 -14.16 27.48
C LEU A 393 25.59 -15.38 28.38
N ALA A 394 24.61 -16.22 28.02
CA ALA A 394 24.32 -17.45 28.76
C ALA A 394 25.54 -18.41 28.81
N ARG A 395 26.29 -18.53 27.69
CA ARG A 395 27.53 -19.33 27.66
C ARG A 395 28.66 -18.78 28.55
N ARG A 396 28.72 -17.45 28.74
CA ARG A 396 29.72 -16.82 29.63
C ARG A 396 29.39 -17.04 31.10
N GLU A 397 28.11 -17.05 31.47
CA GLU A 397 27.68 -17.33 32.84
C GLU A 397 27.84 -18.81 33.22
N THR A 398 27.78 -19.74 32.25
CA THR A 398 28.00 -21.17 32.50
C THR A 398 29.45 -21.64 32.31
N ALA A 399 30.36 -20.75 31.93
CA ALA A 399 31.77 -21.11 31.78
C ALA A 399 32.39 -21.28 33.18
N PRO A 400 33.10 -22.40 33.46
CA PRO A 400 33.75 -22.60 34.75
C PRO A 400 34.73 -21.44 35.01
N PRO A 401 34.87 -20.96 36.25
CA PRO A 401 35.81 -19.91 36.57
C PRO A 401 37.19 -20.39 36.15
N VAL A 402 37.84 -19.63 35.26
CA VAL A 402 39.24 -19.84 34.91
C VAL A 402 40.00 -19.59 36.20
N SER A 403 40.37 -20.66 36.89
CA SER A 403 41.30 -20.61 38.00
C SER A 403 42.58 -20.02 37.40
N ARG A 404 42.91 -18.79 37.80
CA ARG A 404 44.26 -18.27 37.61
C ARG A 404 45.18 -19.25 38.33
N VAL A 405 45.85 -20.11 37.58
CA VAL A 405 47.03 -20.82 38.06
C VAL A 405 48.06 -19.72 38.33
N VAL A 406 48.50 -19.66 39.58
CA VAL A 406 49.40 -18.67 40.18
C VAL A 406 50.73 -18.63 39.45
#